data_AF-G3AZM4-F1
#
_entry.id   AF-G3AZM4-F1
#
_cell.length_a   1.000
_cell.length_b   1.000
_cell.length_c   1.000
_cell.angle_alpha   90.00
_cell.angle_beta   90.00
_cell.angle_gamma   90.00
#
_symmetry.space_group_name_H-M   'P 1'
#
loop_
_entity.id
_entity.type
_entity.pdbx_description
1 polymer ?
#
loop_
_entity_poly.entity_id
_entity_poly.type
_entity_poly.pdbx_seq_one_letter_code
_entity_poly.pdbx_strand_id
1 'polypeptide(L)'
;MSPHFGEVTVPESNQFDIVIKVWVRAGSRDPWTLFIRWHADLRHLSAVPNVEIDDVFHDNCVIVKLQDQYYTSASSMKKASRTQSHSRNHTYMLGSYSFDGIRSLNSLDKSIKELHHSKHTISKTIDTIIDNKNNLGEEVLSNESLRLKVNLGRLSKDIIKQRSTNDNVMSEIMNLKIKINEISSFKDDGKREFTSNAESEIQFVQNQIPNYQDSLDGIFSSMRTHLKRFGTIISDIIQIEKRDDMYNLYVMGLEFPANIQDLLHKLYHEDSRLGSEYDLEEGHSVVITQINTGIWYIIQTVEALIQITNLQVYYAIRVQGERVVIEDFKGKCYPLLYDPASTKKSNEGTKNQPFETAIMLLNKDLLLVLHNVSTLYRAFDPAAAPLLNNIPIDCLDNFLWNLQYVLLYITAGEV
;
A
#
# COMPACT_ATOMS: atom_id res chain seq x y z
N MET A 1 -0.65 4.93 26.91
CA MET A 1 0.36 4.43 25.95
C MET A 1 0.46 5.43 24.83
N SER A 2 1.55 6.19 24.81
CA SER A 2 1.80 7.24 23.82
C SER A 2 2.30 6.58 22.54
N PRO A 3 1.62 6.74 21.38
CA PRO A 3 2.05 6.08 20.14
C PRO A 3 3.45 6.58 19.75
N HIS A 4 4.43 5.66 19.74
CA HIS A 4 5.77 5.92 19.21
C HIS A 4 5.72 5.79 17.68
N PHE A 5 5.81 6.93 16.99
CA PHE A 5 6.05 6.96 15.56
C PHE A 5 7.54 6.66 15.34
N GLY A 6 7.86 5.69 14.48
CA GLY A 6 9.22 5.20 14.26
C GLY A 6 10.23 6.28 13.86
N GLU A 7 11.52 5.95 14.01
CA GLU A 7 12.65 6.83 13.70
C GLU A 7 12.68 7.16 12.19
N VAL A 8 12.51 8.44 11.84
CA VAL A 8 12.60 8.92 10.45
C VAL A 8 13.93 9.64 10.26
N THR A 9 14.81 9.10 9.43
CA THR A 9 16.06 9.72 9.03
C THR A 9 15.82 10.78 7.96
N VAL A 10 16.16 12.03 8.26
CA VAL A 10 16.09 13.15 7.32
C VAL A 10 17.42 13.25 6.56
N PRO A 11 17.42 13.39 5.21
CA PRO A 11 18.65 13.55 4.43
C PRO A 11 19.38 14.85 4.79
N GLU A 12 20.71 14.86 4.68
CA GLU A 12 21.56 16.01 4.97
C GLU A 12 21.14 17.22 4.12
N SER A 13 20.56 18.24 4.78
CA SER A 13 20.20 19.49 4.13
C SER A 13 20.74 20.66 4.94
N ASN A 14 21.32 21.66 4.25
CA ASN A 14 21.81 22.90 4.86
C ASN A 14 20.68 23.89 5.22
N GLN A 15 19.44 23.41 5.38
CA GLN A 15 18.28 24.23 5.70
C GLN A 15 18.02 24.20 7.20
N PHE A 16 17.90 25.39 7.80
CA PHE A 16 17.81 25.56 9.25
C PHE A 16 16.37 25.50 9.79
N ASP A 17 15.36 25.58 8.91
CA ASP A 17 13.95 25.49 9.29
C ASP A 17 13.35 24.17 8.77
N ILE A 18 12.84 23.35 9.69
CA ILE A 18 12.14 22.10 9.38
C ILE A 18 10.68 22.23 9.77
N VAL A 19 9.79 21.85 8.85
CA VAL A 19 8.35 21.70 9.11
C VAL A 19 7.96 20.23 9.03
N ILE A 20 7.71 19.63 10.18
CA ILE A 20 7.23 18.24 10.29
C ILE A 20 5.70 18.26 10.35
N LYS A 21 5.05 17.58 9.40
CA LYS A 21 3.60 17.38 9.38
C LYS A 21 3.29 15.90 9.57
N VAL A 22 2.71 15.56 10.71
CA VAL A 22 2.27 14.19 11.04
C VAL A 22 0.82 14.05 10.61
N TRP A 23 0.56 13.15 9.67
CA TRP A 23 -0.78 12.81 9.21
C TRP A 23 -1.17 11.45 9.76
N VAL A 24 -2.40 11.34 10.26
CA VAL A 24 -2.93 10.12 10.87
C VAL A 24 -4.22 9.73 10.15
N ARG A 25 -4.41 8.42 10.00
CA ARG A 25 -5.58 7.80 9.40
C ARG A 25 -6.07 6.70 10.34
N ALA A 26 -7.33 6.75 10.74
CA ALA A 26 -7.91 5.82 11.72
C ALA A 26 -8.24 4.43 11.14
N GLY A 27 -8.52 4.35 9.84
CA GLY A 27 -8.76 3.09 9.13
C GLY A 27 -8.39 3.14 7.65
N SER A 28 -8.27 1.99 6.98
CA SER A 28 -7.79 1.87 5.59
C SER A 28 -8.68 2.52 4.52
N ARG A 29 -9.86 3.02 4.89
CA ARG A 29 -10.81 3.71 3.99
C ARG A 29 -11.06 5.20 4.32
N ASP A 30 -10.54 5.72 5.42
CA ASP A 30 -10.78 7.12 5.83
C ASP A 30 -9.85 8.12 5.12
N PRO A 31 -10.16 9.42 5.02
CA PRO A 31 -9.19 10.40 4.53
C PRO A 31 -8.05 10.63 5.54
N TRP A 32 -6.84 10.94 5.05
CA TRP A 32 -5.72 11.34 5.92
C TRP A 32 -6.03 12.67 6.60
N THR A 33 -5.87 12.74 7.92
CA THR A 33 -6.07 13.95 8.71
C THR A 33 -4.75 14.44 9.29
N LEU A 34 -4.51 15.76 9.26
CA LEU A 34 -3.29 16.33 9.83
C LEU A 34 -3.41 16.33 11.36
N PHE A 35 -2.58 15.54 12.02
CA PHE A 35 -2.58 15.43 13.48
C PHE A 35 -1.73 16.52 14.12
N ILE A 36 -0.47 16.67 13.69
CA ILE A 36 0.46 17.67 14.22
C ILE A 36 1.22 18.35 13.09
N ARG A 37 1.33 19.68 13.17
CA ARG A 37 2.29 20.46 12.38
C ARG A 37 3.28 21.10 13.35
N TRP A 38 4.52 20.63 13.31
CA TRP A 38 5.61 21.17 14.11
C TRP A 38 6.56 21.97 13.22
N HIS A 39 6.80 23.22 13.58
CA HIS A 39 7.78 24.09 12.93
C HIS A 39 8.96 24.23 13.87
N ALA A 40 10.14 23.84 13.42
CA ALA A 40 11.35 23.86 14.22
C ALA A 40 12.47 24.56 13.47
N ASP A 41 12.95 25.64 14.09
CA ASP A 41 14.25 26.18 13.75
C ASP A 41 15.31 25.34 14.49
N LEU A 42 16.14 24.63 13.71
CA LEU A 42 17.21 23.76 14.19
C LEU A 42 18.21 24.50 15.09
N ARG A 43 18.31 25.84 14.98
CA ARG A 43 19.21 26.67 15.80
C ARG A 43 18.76 26.80 17.25
N HIS A 44 17.49 26.55 17.53
CA HIS A 44 16.87 26.76 18.84
C HIS A 44 16.53 25.45 19.57
N LEU A 45 17.08 24.32 19.09
CA LEU A 45 16.87 23.02 19.71
C LEU A 45 17.82 22.80 20.91
N SER A 46 17.27 22.29 22.00
CA SER A 46 18.03 21.88 23.19
C SER A 46 18.29 20.38 23.17
N ALA A 47 19.53 19.98 23.48
CA ALA A 47 19.91 18.58 23.62
C ALA A 47 19.18 17.95 24.83
N VAL A 48 18.63 16.76 24.62
CA VAL A 48 17.97 15.98 25.67
C VAL A 48 19.03 15.19 26.44
N PRO A 49 19.12 15.32 27.77
CA PRO A 49 20.00 14.47 28.58
C PRO A 49 19.49 13.01 28.57
N ASN A 50 20.40 12.03 28.61
CA ASN A 50 20.13 10.58 28.65
C ASN A 50 19.36 10.17 29.94
N VAL A 51 18.10 10.56 30.04
CA VAL A 51 17.19 10.24 31.15
C VAL A 51 15.94 9.60 30.56
N GLU A 52 15.37 8.64 31.27
CA GLU A 52 14.16 7.92 30.86
C GLU A 52 13.06 8.89 30.39
N ILE A 53 12.54 8.61 29.20
CA ILE A 53 11.79 9.52 28.33
C ILE A 53 10.42 9.89 28.94
N ASP A 54 9.89 9.15 29.90
CA ASP A 54 8.50 9.30 30.33
C ASP A 54 8.25 10.48 31.30
N ASP A 55 9.26 10.96 32.03
CA ASP A 55 9.07 12.03 33.03
C ASP A 55 9.47 13.44 32.55
N VAL A 56 10.22 13.55 31.45
CA VAL A 56 10.90 14.80 31.05
C VAL A 56 10.08 15.66 30.08
N PHE A 57 9.16 15.07 29.31
CA PHE A 57 8.45 15.75 28.23
C PHE A 57 6.97 16.03 28.52
N HIS A 58 6.42 17.03 27.86
CA HIS A 58 4.97 17.22 27.76
C HIS A 58 4.33 16.20 26.80
N ASP A 59 3.02 15.94 26.93
CA ASP A 59 2.30 15.09 25.98
C ASP A 59 2.36 15.68 24.55
N ASN A 60 2.48 14.83 23.54
CA ASN A 60 2.57 15.20 22.11
C ASN A 60 3.86 15.95 21.70
N CYS A 61 5.00 15.59 22.28
CA CYS A 61 6.28 16.18 21.92
C CYS A 61 6.97 15.45 20.76
N VAL A 62 7.57 16.22 19.86
CA VAL A 62 8.43 15.70 18.79
C VAL A 62 9.86 15.68 19.30
N ILE A 63 10.49 14.51 19.22
CA ILE A 63 11.90 14.31 19.51
C ILE A 63 12.60 14.04 18.18
N VAL A 64 13.64 14.81 17.88
CA VAL A 64 14.41 14.66 16.65
C VAL A 64 15.75 14.03 17.03
N LYS A 65 16.09 12.91 16.39
CA LYS A 65 17.42 12.30 16.53
C LYS A 65 18.31 12.78 15.40
N LEU A 66 19.35 13.53 15.72
CA LEU A 66 20.37 13.98 14.78
C LEU A 66 21.70 13.41 15.24
N GLN A 67 22.37 12.65 14.37
CA GLN A 67 23.72 12.12 14.63
C GLN A 67 23.84 11.41 16.00
N ASP A 68 22.90 10.51 16.29
CA ASP A 68 22.79 9.75 17.55
C ASP A 68 22.53 10.54 18.84
N GLN A 69 22.19 11.83 18.74
CA GLN A 69 21.73 12.63 19.88
C GLN A 69 20.27 13.06 19.69
N TYR A 70 19.50 13.03 20.79
CA TYR A 70 18.11 13.45 20.81
C TYR A 70 18.02 14.95 21.11
N TYR A 71 17.26 15.66 20.29
CA TYR A 71 17.01 17.09 20.40
C TYR A 71 15.51 17.35 20.48
N THR A 72 15.10 18.34 21.26
CA THR A 72 13.72 18.83 21.28
C THR A 72 13.69 20.36 21.40
N SER A 73 12.52 20.95 21.18
CA SER A 73 12.32 22.37 21.43
C SER A 73 12.29 22.65 22.93
N ALA A 74 12.88 23.76 23.38
CA ALA A 74 12.93 24.14 24.80
C ALA A 74 11.55 24.40 25.44
N SER A 75 10.49 24.52 24.63
CA SER A 75 9.09 24.60 25.05
C SER A 75 8.45 23.23 25.35
N SER A 76 9.05 22.14 24.87
CA SER A 76 8.55 20.77 25.00
C SER A 76 9.05 20.05 26.27
N MET A 77 10.00 20.65 27.00
CA MET A 77 10.55 20.10 28.24
C MET A 77 9.86 20.66 29.49
N LYS A 78 9.51 19.79 30.45
CA LYS A 78 8.95 20.20 31.75
C LYS A 78 10.01 21.01 32.54
N LYS A 79 9.57 22.06 33.25
CA LYS A 79 10.43 23.09 33.91
C LYS A 79 11.53 22.54 34.85
N ALA A 80 11.41 21.31 35.35
CA ALA A 80 12.36 20.71 36.31
C ALA A 80 13.74 20.35 35.70
N SER A 81 13.87 20.28 34.37
CA SER A 81 15.12 19.84 33.71
C SER A 81 15.95 20.99 33.12
N ARG A 82 15.61 22.25 33.41
CA ARG A 82 16.27 23.44 32.84
C ARG A 82 17.60 23.83 33.48
N THR A 83 18.06 23.16 34.54
CA THR A 83 19.12 23.69 35.43
C THR A 83 20.43 22.91 35.47
N GLN A 84 20.69 21.96 34.57
CA GLN A 84 22.00 21.30 34.51
C GLN A 84 22.59 21.29 33.10
N SER A 85 23.10 22.43 32.66
CA SER A 85 24.04 22.50 31.55
C SER A 85 25.31 23.24 31.98
N HIS A 86 26.11 22.59 32.81
CA HIS A 86 27.53 22.94 32.94
C HIS A 86 28.40 21.84 32.36
N SER A 87 29.08 22.26 31.28
CA SER A 87 30.39 21.81 30.85
C SER A 87 30.51 20.49 30.09
N ARG A 88 31.00 20.67 28.85
CA ARG A 88 31.92 19.80 28.10
C ARG A 88 31.32 18.52 27.52
N ASN A 89 31.07 18.57 26.21
CA ASN A 89 31.90 17.87 25.22
C ASN A 89 31.46 18.30 23.80
N HIS A 90 32.15 19.29 23.24
CA HIS A 90 32.04 19.59 21.82
C HIS A 90 32.90 18.59 21.05
N THR A 91 32.26 17.61 20.42
CA THR A 91 32.83 16.88 19.29
C THR A 91 32.67 17.72 18.02
N TYR A 92 33.81 17.99 17.43
CA TYR A 92 34.11 18.73 16.21
C TYR A 92 33.09 18.60 15.06
N MET A 93 32.56 19.75 14.62
CA MET A 93 32.29 20.01 13.21
C MET A 93 33.31 21.04 12.72
N LEU A 94 33.99 20.77 11.59
CA LEU A 94 34.83 21.74 10.90
C LEU A 94 33.95 22.86 10.33
N GLY A 95 33.67 23.87 11.15
CA GLY A 95 33.33 25.22 10.72
C GLY A 95 34.58 26.10 10.86
N SER A 96 34.79 27.02 9.92
CA SER A 96 35.81 28.07 10.02
C SER A 96 35.83 28.69 11.42
N TYR A 97 37.04 28.85 11.97
CA TYR A 97 37.31 29.20 13.37
C TYR A 97 36.28 30.18 13.96
N SER A 98 35.55 29.74 14.98
CA SER A 98 34.65 30.61 15.74
C SER A 98 35.46 31.74 16.41
N PHE A 99 34.84 32.90 16.63
CA PHE A 99 35.48 34.06 17.26
C PHE A 99 36.12 33.72 18.62
N ASP A 100 35.51 32.81 19.38
CA ASP A 100 36.09 32.29 20.62
C ASP A 100 37.26 31.32 20.40
N GLY A 101 37.29 30.57 19.29
CA GLY A 101 38.45 29.80 18.86
C GLY A 101 39.65 30.69 18.49
N ILE A 102 39.38 31.84 17.84
CA ILE A 102 40.39 32.88 17.59
C ILE A 102 40.82 33.51 18.93
N ARG A 103 39.92 33.68 19.89
CA ARG A 103 40.22 34.22 21.23
C ARG A 103 41.05 33.25 22.07
N SER A 104 40.77 31.94 22.02
CA SER A 104 41.59 30.92 22.68
C SER A 104 42.94 30.79 22.01
N LEU A 105 43.01 30.85 20.67
CA LEU A 105 44.28 30.86 19.93
C LEU A 105 45.09 32.11 20.21
N ASN A 106 44.47 33.29 20.31
CA ASN A 106 45.16 34.51 20.75
C ASN A 106 45.58 34.43 22.22
N SER A 107 44.80 33.78 23.08
CA SER A 107 45.22 33.54 24.47
C SER A 107 46.43 32.60 24.53
N LEU A 108 46.44 31.56 23.68
CA LEU A 108 47.55 30.62 23.55
C LEU A 108 48.78 31.28 22.94
N ASP A 109 48.62 32.09 21.91
CA ASP A 109 49.70 32.88 21.31
C ASP A 109 50.25 33.89 22.32
N LYS A 110 49.38 34.52 23.10
CA LYS A 110 49.79 35.39 24.21
C LYS A 110 50.51 34.60 25.30
N SER A 111 50.03 33.41 25.68
CA SER A 111 50.71 32.54 26.63
C SER A 111 52.04 32.02 26.09
N ILE A 112 52.15 31.71 24.79
CA ILE A 112 53.40 31.29 24.13
C ILE A 112 54.38 32.46 24.09
N LYS A 113 53.92 33.68 23.79
CA LYS A 113 54.74 34.90 23.86
C LYS A 113 55.16 35.22 25.29
N GLU A 114 54.29 35.05 26.27
CA GLU A 114 54.62 35.16 27.69
C GLU A 114 55.61 34.08 28.13
N LEU A 115 55.52 32.87 27.58
CA LEU A 115 56.46 31.77 27.85
C LEU A 115 57.80 32.00 27.14
N HIS A 116 57.81 32.58 25.94
CA HIS A 116 59.02 33.04 25.27
C HIS A 116 59.67 34.21 26.00
N HIS A 117 58.88 35.16 26.50
CA HIS A 117 59.36 36.25 27.33
C HIS A 117 59.92 35.70 28.63
N SER A 118 59.19 34.81 29.32
CA SER A 118 59.65 34.12 30.53
C SER A 118 60.91 33.32 30.28
N LYS A 119 61.02 32.60 29.15
CA LYS A 119 62.24 31.91 28.72
C LYS A 119 63.39 32.89 28.54
N HIS A 120 63.14 34.05 27.91
CA HIS A 120 64.17 35.06 27.71
C HIS A 120 64.57 35.75 29.02
N THR A 121 63.62 35.99 29.93
CA THR A 121 63.89 36.51 31.28
C THR A 121 64.66 35.49 32.09
N ILE A 122 64.30 34.20 32.04
CA ILE A 122 65.03 33.11 32.69
C ILE A 122 66.43 32.98 32.09
N SER A 123 66.57 33.04 30.76
CA SER A 123 67.87 33.01 30.10
C SER A 123 68.72 34.21 30.53
N LYS A 124 68.14 35.42 30.57
CA LYS A 124 68.81 36.60 31.13
C LYS A 124 69.16 36.43 32.60
N THR A 125 68.31 35.81 33.42
CA THR A 125 68.65 35.53 34.82
C THR A 125 69.78 34.52 34.91
N ILE A 126 69.81 33.49 34.07
CA ILE A 126 70.89 32.52 33.97
C ILE A 126 72.17 33.21 33.53
N ASP A 127 72.11 34.05 32.50
CA ASP A 127 73.26 34.83 32.00
C ASP A 127 73.75 35.81 33.08
N THR A 128 72.85 36.47 33.82
CA THR A 128 73.25 37.32 34.97
C THR A 128 73.79 36.51 36.15
N ILE A 129 73.35 35.27 36.37
CA ILE A 129 73.89 34.38 37.40
C ILE A 129 75.27 33.85 36.98
N ILE A 130 75.47 33.62 35.69
CA ILE A 130 76.76 33.24 35.09
C ILE A 130 77.73 34.44 35.11
N ASP A 131 77.25 35.65 34.82
CA ASP A 131 78.04 36.89 34.93
C ASP A 131 78.33 37.26 36.39
N ASN A 132 77.37 37.04 37.30
CA ASN A 132 77.56 37.20 38.75
C ASN A 132 78.42 36.10 39.38
N LYS A 133 78.60 34.95 38.71
CA LYS A 133 79.54 33.88 39.11
C LYS A 133 80.99 34.40 39.16
N ASN A 134 81.28 35.47 38.41
CA ASN A 134 82.59 36.10 38.42
C ASN A 134 82.74 37.16 39.53
N ASN A 135 81.68 37.55 40.26
CA ASN A 135 81.73 38.68 41.20
C ASN A 135 81.00 38.52 42.56
N LEU A 136 80.37 37.39 42.90
CA LEU A 136 79.70 37.20 44.20
C LEU A 136 80.07 35.87 44.88
N GLY A 137 80.40 35.97 46.18
CA GLY A 137 80.95 34.89 47.00
C GLY A 137 80.06 33.65 47.15
N GLU A 138 80.72 32.53 47.47
CA GLU A 138 80.22 31.13 47.49
C GLU A 138 78.89 30.89 48.24
N GLU A 139 78.47 31.76 49.16
CA GLU A 139 77.26 31.56 49.97
C GLU A 139 75.93 31.74 49.20
N VAL A 140 75.86 32.64 48.21
CA VAL A 140 74.61 32.87 47.43
C VAL A 140 74.36 31.72 46.44
N LEU A 141 75.41 31.20 45.82
CA LEU A 141 75.38 30.03 44.93
C LEU A 141 74.94 28.74 45.66
N SER A 142 75.32 28.61 46.94
CA SER A 142 74.94 27.46 47.77
C SER A 142 73.44 27.42 48.08
N ASN A 143 72.84 28.57 48.42
CA ASN A 143 71.41 28.66 48.73
C ASN A 143 70.52 28.44 47.50
N GLU A 144 70.92 28.94 46.34
CA GLU A 144 70.15 28.76 45.10
C GLU A 144 70.25 27.32 44.56
N SER A 145 71.41 26.68 44.71
CA SER A 145 71.63 25.26 44.44
C SER A 145 70.74 24.36 45.32
N LEU A 146 70.62 24.66 46.62
CA LEU A 146 69.72 23.95 47.52
C LEU A 146 68.25 24.09 47.10
N ARG A 147 67.83 25.30 46.72
CA ARG A 147 66.46 25.57 46.25
C ARG A 147 66.14 24.83 44.96
N LEU A 148 67.09 24.79 44.01
CA LEU A 148 66.98 24.01 42.78
C LEU A 148 66.87 22.50 43.08
N LYS A 149 67.67 21.98 44.03
CA LYS A 149 67.62 20.56 44.43
C LYS A 149 66.27 20.17 45.04
N VAL A 150 65.67 21.04 45.86
CA VAL A 150 64.31 20.84 46.40
C VAL A 150 63.27 20.87 45.29
N ASN A 151 63.38 21.79 44.34
CA ASN A 151 62.45 21.88 43.20
C ASN A 151 62.57 20.66 42.28
N LEU A 152 63.78 20.13 42.07
CA LEU A 152 64.03 18.91 41.29
C LEU A 152 63.41 17.68 41.97
N GLY A 153 63.50 17.60 43.31
CA GLY A 153 62.83 16.58 44.11
C GLY A 153 61.29 16.66 44.03
N ARG A 154 60.72 17.86 44.02
CA ARG A 154 59.28 18.07 43.81
C ARG A 154 58.84 17.65 42.41
N LEU A 155 59.58 18.08 41.39
CA LEU A 155 59.31 17.72 39.99
C LEU A 155 59.36 16.20 39.78
N SER A 156 60.33 15.51 40.39
CA SER A 156 60.43 14.05 40.34
C SER A 156 59.19 13.37 40.95
N LYS A 157 58.71 13.85 42.10
CA LYS A 157 57.47 13.35 42.72
C LYS A 157 56.25 13.59 41.83
N ASP A 158 56.15 14.75 41.20
CA ASP A 158 55.05 15.08 40.30
C ASP A 158 55.07 14.21 39.04
N ILE A 159 56.25 13.92 38.49
CA ILE A 159 56.41 12.99 37.36
C ILE A 159 55.94 11.57 37.74
N ILE A 160 56.30 11.08 38.92
CA ILE A 160 55.87 9.75 39.41
C ILE A 160 54.35 9.72 39.58
N LYS A 161 53.76 10.76 40.16
CA LYS A 161 52.31 10.89 40.32
C LYS A 161 51.60 10.96 38.96
N GLN A 162 52.16 11.68 37.99
CA GLN A 162 51.59 11.76 36.66
C GLN A 162 51.65 10.41 35.94
N ARG A 163 52.74 9.65 36.10
CA ARG A 163 52.84 8.28 35.56
C ARG A 163 51.77 7.36 36.15
N SER A 164 51.58 7.36 37.47
CA SER A 164 50.55 6.52 38.08
C SER A 164 49.13 6.91 37.66
N THR A 165 48.84 8.20 37.47
CA THR A 165 47.55 8.62 36.90
C THR A 165 47.37 8.14 35.47
N ASN A 166 48.45 8.11 34.67
CA ASN A 166 48.39 7.67 33.28
C ASN A 166 48.16 6.14 33.19
N ASP A 167 48.79 5.37 34.08
CA ASP A 167 48.60 3.93 34.18
C ASP A 167 47.17 3.57 34.59
N ASN A 168 46.58 4.34 35.51
CA ASN A 168 45.17 4.20 35.90
C ASN A 168 44.24 4.50 34.73
N VAL A 169 44.46 5.60 34.01
CA VAL A 169 43.66 5.96 32.83
C VAL A 169 43.78 4.89 31.73
N MET A 170 44.97 4.34 31.48
CA MET A 170 45.13 3.26 30.52
C MET A 170 44.39 1.98 30.93
N SER A 171 44.34 1.69 32.23
CA SER A 171 43.56 0.56 32.76
C SER A 171 42.06 0.78 32.56
N GLU A 172 41.56 2.00 32.79
CA GLU A 172 40.17 2.36 32.50
C GLU A 172 39.84 2.25 31.00
N ILE A 173 40.73 2.74 30.12
CA ILE A 173 40.56 2.61 28.68
C ILE A 173 40.50 1.12 28.27
N MET A 174 41.33 0.27 28.87
CA MET A 174 41.34 -1.15 28.56
C MET A 174 40.04 -1.83 29.01
N ASN A 175 39.53 -1.49 30.20
CA ASN A 175 38.23 -1.98 30.68
C ASN A 175 37.08 -1.53 29.78
N LEU A 176 37.09 -0.27 29.32
CA LEU A 176 36.09 0.23 28.37
C LEU A 176 36.17 -0.49 27.03
N LYS A 177 37.37 -0.80 26.52
CA LYS A 177 37.53 -1.61 25.29
C LYS A 177 36.95 -3.01 25.43
N ILE A 178 37.13 -3.66 26.58
CA ILE A 178 36.55 -4.99 26.84
C ILE A 178 35.02 -4.90 26.80
N LYS A 179 34.43 -3.92 27.49
CA LYS A 179 32.97 -3.69 27.47
C LYS A 179 32.42 -3.41 26.06
N ILE A 180 33.14 -2.64 25.26
CA ILE A 180 32.76 -2.38 23.86
C ILE A 180 32.72 -3.69 23.06
N ASN A 181 33.73 -4.54 23.23
CA ASN A 181 33.78 -5.84 22.54
C ASN A 181 32.63 -6.75 22.98
N GLU A 182 32.33 -6.83 24.27
CA GLU A 182 31.20 -7.61 24.80
C GLU A 182 29.86 -7.14 24.18
N ILE A 183 29.61 -5.82 24.17
CA ILE A 183 28.41 -5.23 23.57
C ILE A 183 28.33 -5.53 22.07
N SER A 184 29.46 -5.45 21.34
CA SER A 184 29.48 -5.76 19.90
C SER A 184 29.16 -7.22 19.62
N SER A 185 29.66 -8.16 20.44
CA SER A 185 29.36 -9.59 20.27
C SER A 185 27.89 -9.91 20.50
N PHE A 186 27.28 -9.33 21.53
CA PHE A 186 25.85 -9.51 21.83
C PHE A 186 24.95 -8.97 20.71
N LYS A 187 25.34 -7.84 20.10
CA LYS A 187 24.62 -7.26 18.96
C LYS A 187 24.65 -8.17 17.73
N ASP A 188 25.80 -8.78 17.45
CA ASP A 188 25.97 -9.67 16.30
C ASP A 188 25.22 -10.98 16.49
N ASP A 189 25.21 -11.54 17.70
CA ASP A 189 24.47 -12.76 18.03
C ASP A 189 22.96 -12.54 17.95
N GLY A 190 22.43 -11.46 18.56
CA GLY A 190 21.01 -11.14 18.49
C GLY A 190 20.51 -10.85 17.06
N LYS A 191 21.36 -10.25 16.21
CA LYS A 191 21.03 -10.04 14.80
C LYS A 191 20.94 -11.37 14.03
N ARG A 192 21.83 -12.32 14.30
CA ARG A 192 21.82 -13.66 13.65
C ARG A 192 20.59 -14.47 14.02
N GLU A 193 20.21 -14.48 15.30
CA GLU A 193 18.99 -15.15 15.74
C GLU A 193 17.75 -14.55 15.09
N PHE A 194 17.65 -13.22 15.04
CA PHE A 194 16.53 -12.55 14.38
C PHE A 194 16.46 -12.87 12.88
N THR A 195 17.58 -12.83 12.17
CA THR A 195 17.61 -13.18 10.74
C THR A 195 17.25 -14.65 10.50
N SER A 196 17.74 -15.57 11.34
CA SER A 196 17.41 -16.99 11.23
C SER A 196 15.93 -17.26 11.48
N ASN A 197 15.33 -16.59 12.46
CA ASN A 197 13.91 -16.74 12.76
C ASN A 197 13.05 -16.16 11.62
N ALA A 198 13.39 -14.97 11.11
CA ALA A 198 12.69 -14.37 9.97
C ALA A 198 12.80 -15.23 8.70
N GLU A 199 13.97 -15.81 8.42
CA GLU A 199 14.17 -16.74 7.31
C GLU A 199 13.33 -18.01 7.48
N SER A 200 13.24 -18.54 8.70
CA SER A 200 12.41 -19.72 8.98
C SER A 200 10.91 -19.44 8.81
N GLU A 201 10.42 -18.26 9.22
CA GLU A 201 9.03 -17.85 9.01
C GLU A 201 8.72 -17.62 7.52
N ILE A 202 9.64 -16.97 6.79
CA ILE A 202 9.50 -16.77 5.35
C ILE A 202 9.46 -18.12 4.63
N GLN A 203 10.37 -19.03 4.96
CA GLN A 203 10.38 -20.39 4.38
C GLN A 203 9.11 -21.16 4.73
N PHE A 204 8.61 -21.04 5.95
CA PHE A 204 7.36 -21.67 6.35
C PHE A 204 6.18 -21.16 5.51
N VAL A 205 6.05 -19.84 5.34
CA VAL A 205 5.00 -19.25 4.51
C VAL A 205 5.16 -19.65 3.04
N GLN A 206 6.38 -19.59 2.51
CA GLN A 206 6.68 -20.01 1.14
C GLN A 206 6.33 -21.47 0.89
N ASN A 207 6.55 -22.35 1.85
CA ASN A 207 6.19 -23.76 1.74
C ASN A 207 4.67 -24.00 1.82
N GLN A 208 3.90 -23.09 2.41
CA GLN A 208 2.44 -23.20 2.44
C GLN A 208 1.75 -22.68 1.16
N ILE A 209 2.34 -21.69 0.47
CA ILE A 209 1.74 -21.08 -0.73
C ILE A 209 1.37 -22.13 -1.79
N PRO A 210 2.26 -23.07 -2.19
CA PRO A 210 1.92 -24.11 -3.18
C PRO A 210 0.74 -24.98 -2.76
N ASN A 211 0.65 -25.36 -1.48
CA ASN A 211 -0.48 -26.18 -1.01
C ASN A 211 -1.82 -25.45 -1.13
N TYR A 212 -1.84 -24.13 -0.87
CA TYR A 212 -3.03 -23.32 -1.10
C TYR A 212 -3.32 -23.13 -2.59
N GLN A 213 -2.30 -22.99 -3.42
CA GLN A 213 -2.45 -22.91 -4.89
C GLN A 213 -3.03 -24.22 -5.44
N ASP A 214 -2.48 -25.37 -5.08
CA ASP A 214 -2.99 -26.68 -5.49
C ASP A 214 -4.43 -26.92 -5.00
N SER A 215 -4.73 -26.48 -3.78
CA SER A 215 -6.10 -26.54 -3.24
C SER A 215 -7.06 -25.62 -4.00
N LEU A 216 -6.62 -24.42 -4.39
CA LEU A 216 -7.43 -23.48 -5.18
C LEU A 216 -7.66 -24.02 -6.59
N ASP A 217 -6.63 -24.55 -7.24
CA ASP A 217 -6.72 -25.16 -8.57
C ASP A 217 -7.66 -26.38 -8.57
N GLY A 218 -7.65 -27.18 -7.50
CA GLY A 218 -8.61 -28.27 -7.29
C GLY A 218 -10.06 -27.77 -7.16
N ILE A 219 -10.28 -26.69 -6.42
CA ILE A 219 -11.61 -26.06 -6.28
C ILE A 219 -12.07 -25.48 -7.62
N PHE A 220 -11.21 -24.76 -8.34
CA PHE A 220 -11.53 -24.17 -9.63
C PHE A 220 -11.83 -25.22 -10.69
N SER A 221 -11.06 -26.33 -10.70
CA SER A 221 -11.33 -27.47 -11.56
C SER A 221 -12.71 -28.08 -11.25
N SER A 222 -13.03 -28.27 -9.96
CA SER A 222 -14.35 -28.76 -9.54
C SER A 222 -15.48 -27.82 -9.95
N MET A 223 -15.33 -26.50 -9.74
CA MET A 223 -16.32 -25.51 -10.15
C MET A 223 -16.54 -25.52 -11.66
N ARG A 224 -15.47 -25.62 -12.45
CA ARG A 224 -15.54 -25.72 -13.92
C ARG A 224 -16.29 -26.98 -14.36
N THR A 225 -16.02 -28.13 -13.74
CA THR A 225 -16.74 -29.38 -14.04
C THR A 225 -18.24 -29.26 -13.72
N HIS A 226 -18.59 -28.64 -12.59
CA HIS A 226 -20.00 -28.41 -12.23
C HIS A 226 -20.68 -27.45 -13.19
N LEU A 227 -20.03 -26.34 -13.55
CA LEU A 227 -20.54 -25.37 -14.55
C LEU A 227 -20.77 -26.04 -15.91
N LYS A 228 -19.80 -26.83 -16.40
CA LYS A 228 -19.93 -27.60 -17.65
C LYS A 228 -21.09 -28.59 -17.58
N ARG A 229 -21.24 -29.28 -16.45
CA ARG A 229 -22.37 -30.21 -16.23
C ARG A 229 -23.72 -29.49 -16.23
N PHE A 230 -23.84 -28.35 -15.57
CA PHE A 230 -25.09 -27.60 -15.58
C PHE A 230 -25.39 -26.96 -16.94
N GLY A 231 -24.37 -26.43 -17.62
CA GLY A 231 -24.51 -25.90 -18.97
C GLY A 231 -24.93 -26.95 -20.00
N THR A 232 -24.38 -28.17 -19.90
CA THR A 232 -24.79 -29.31 -20.75
C THR A 232 -26.24 -29.72 -20.47
N ILE A 233 -26.64 -29.81 -19.20
CA ILE A 233 -28.05 -30.08 -18.83
C ILE A 233 -28.99 -29.02 -19.40
N ILE A 234 -28.63 -27.73 -19.34
CA ILE A 234 -29.45 -26.67 -19.94
C ILE A 234 -29.53 -26.84 -21.45
N SER A 235 -28.39 -27.11 -22.11
CA SER A 235 -28.34 -27.30 -23.56
C SER A 235 -29.14 -28.52 -24.03
N ASP A 236 -29.24 -29.56 -23.20
CA ASP A 236 -30.03 -30.76 -23.49
C ASP A 236 -31.54 -30.51 -23.33
N ILE A 237 -31.94 -29.69 -22.35
CA ILE A 237 -33.35 -29.38 -22.06
C ILE A 237 -33.90 -28.32 -23.01
N ILE A 238 -33.12 -27.26 -23.28
CA ILE A 238 -33.51 -26.14 -24.16
C ILE A 238 -32.57 -26.12 -25.35
N GLN A 239 -32.97 -26.85 -26.40
CA GLN A 239 -32.18 -26.99 -27.62
C GLN A 239 -32.28 -25.72 -28.46
N ILE A 240 -31.12 -25.10 -28.73
CA ILE A 240 -30.98 -23.98 -29.65
C ILE A 240 -30.24 -24.47 -30.89
N GLU A 241 -30.93 -24.52 -32.02
CA GLU A 241 -30.42 -25.11 -33.26
C GLU A 241 -30.35 -24.10 -34.39
N LYS A 242 -29.34 -24.25 -35.24
CA LYS A 242 -29.24 -23.54 -36.51
C LYS A 242 -29.56 -24.53 -37.63
N ARG A 243 -30.61 -24.28 -38.41
CA ARG A 243 -30.95 -25.11 -39.57
C ARG A 243 -30.22 -24.59 -40.81
N ASP A 244 -29.71 -25.49 -41.64
CA ASP A 244 -28.79 -25.19 -42.76
C ASP A 244 -29.36 -24.25 -43.84
N ASP A 245 -30.68 -24.06 -43.90
CA ASP A 245 -31.31 -23.35 -45.01
C ASP A 245 -31.50 -21.84 -44.80
N MET A 246 -31.38 -21.28 -43.59
CA MET A 246 -31.44 -19.82 -43.35
C MET A 246 -30.65 -19.38 -42.11
N TYR A 247 -30.33 -18.08 -42.03
CA TYR A 247 -29.73 -17.42 -40.85
C TYR A 247 -30.62 -17.44 -39.59
N ASN A 248 -31.71 -18.21 -39.59
CA ASN A 248 -32.73 -18.21 -38.54
C ASN A 248 -32.38 -19.29 -37.50
N LEU A 249 -32.47 -18.89 -36.23
CA LEU A 249 -32.21 -19.77 -35.10
C LEU A 249 -33.53 -20.31 -34.56
N TYR A 250 -33.50 -21.56 -34.12
CA TYR A 250 -34.64 -22.27 -33.59
C TYR A 250 -34.43 -22.54 -32.09
N VAL A 251 -35.50 -22.42 -31.30
CA VAL A 251 -35.53 -22.89 -29.90
C VAL A 251 -36.60 -23.95 -29.79
N MET A 252 -36.23 -25.15 -29.38
CA MET A 252 -37.18 -26.26 -29.21
C MET A 252 -38.02 -26.51 -30.49
N GLY A 253 -37.41 -26.37 -31.67
CA GLY A 253 -38.06 -26.53 -32.97
C GLY A 253 -38.90 -25.32 -33.45
N LEU A 254 -38.96 -24.23 -32.69
CA LEU A 254 -39.66 -22.99 -33.05
C LEU A 254 -38.69 -21.97 -33.66
N GLU A 255 -38.99 -21.46 -34.86
CA GLU A 255 -38.20 -20.38 -35.45
C GLU A 255 -38.36 -19.11 -34.61
N PHE A 256 -37.24 -18.46 -34.28
CA PHE A 256 -37.25 -17.20 -33.57
C PHE A 256 -36.61 -16.08 -34.40
N PRO A 257 -37.15 -14.84 -34.35
CA PRO A 257 -36.59 -13.69 -35.04
C PRO A 257 -35.14 -13.40 -34.65
N ALA A 258 -34.32 -12.99 -35.61
CA ALA A 258 -32.88 -12.83 -35.41
C ALA A 258 -32.49 -11.56 -34.63
N ASN A 259 -33.31 -10.51 -34.65
CA ASN A 259 -33.05 -9.28 -33.92
C ASN A 259 -34.36 -8.64 -33.44
N ILE A 260 -34.26 -7.66 -32.53
CA ILE A 260 -35.42 -6.98 -31.94
C ILE A 260 -36.29 -6.30 -33.02
N GLN A 261 -35.69 -5.77 -34.10
CA GLN A 261 -36.46 -5.13 -35.18
C GLN A 261 -37.28 -6.14 -35.98
N ASP A 262 -36.72 -7.30 -36.33
CA ASP A 262 -37.40 -8.41 -36.99
C ASP A 262 -38.50 -8.99 -36.09
N LEU A 263 -38.23 -9.09 -34.78
CA LEU A 263 -39.23 -9.49 -33.79
C LEU A 263 -40.43 -8.55 -33.76
N LEU A 264 -40.20 -7.24 -33.68
CA LEU A 264 -41.28 -6.25 -33.68
C LEU A 264 -42.01 -6.20 -35.03
N HIS A 265 -41.30 -6.33 -36.15
CA HIS A 265 -41.90 -6.38 -37.47
C HIS A 265 -42.86 -7.59 -37.59
N LYS A 266 -42.41 -8.78 -37.18
CA LYS A 266 -43.22 -10.01 -37.21
C LYS A 266 -44.43 -9.95 -36.26
N LEU A 267 -44.36 -9.18 -35.16
CA LEU A 267 -45.46 -9.00 -34.21
C LEU A 267 -46.47 -7.91 -34.62
N TYR A 268 -46.10 -6.97 -35.49
CA TYR A 268 -46.95 -5.85 -35.90
C TYR A 268 -47.56 -6.00 -37.29
N HIS A 269 -47.01 -6.87 -38.14
CA HIS A 269 -47.46 -7.07 -39.51
C HIS A 269 -48.00 -8.49 -39.71
N GLU A 270 -49.29 -8.58 -40.07
CA GLU A 270 -50.04 -9.83 -40.27
C GLU A 270 -49.50 -10.68 -41.43
N ASP A 271 -48.77 -10.08 -42.39
CA ASP A 271 -48.17 -10.78 -43.54
C ASP A 271 -46.89 -11.56 -43.19
N SER A 272 -46.38 -11.41 -41.97
CA SER A 272 -45.12 -12.01 -41.55
C SER A 272 -45.31 -13.47 -41.13
N ARG A 273 -44.54 -14.39 -41.74
CA ARG A 273 -44.59 -15.83 -41.46
C ARG A 273 -43.34 -16.26 -40.69
N LEU A 274 -43.52 -17.15 -39.72
CA LEU A 274 -42.47 -17.94 -39.08
C LEU A 274 -42.67 -19.39 -39.48
N GLY A 275 -41.58 -20.09 -39.79
CA GLY A 275 -41.57 -21.52 -39.96
C GLY A 275 -41.74 -22.24 -38.63
N SER A 276 -42.50 -23.34 -38.64
CA SER A 276 -42.60 -24.28 -37.53
C SER A 276 -42.41 -25.68 -38.07
N GLU A 277 -41.73 -26.53 -37.31
CA GLU A 277 -41.60 -27.96 -37.63
C GLU A 277 -42.92 -28.72 -37.45
N TYR A 278 -43.82 -28.16 -36.63
CA TYR A 278 -45.19 -28.62 -36.46
C TYR A 278 -46.08 -27.82 -37.41
N ASP A 279 -46.81 -28.50 -38.31
CA ASP A 279 -47.84 -27.92 -39.19
C ASP A 279 -48.95 -27.25 -38.35
N LEU A 280 -48.68 -26.06 -37.84
CA LEU A 280 -49.62 -25.25 -37.06
C LEU A 280 -50.43 -24.38 -38.01
N GLU A 281 -51.72 -24.24 -37.72
CA GLU A 281 -52.68 -23.48 -38.55
C GLU A 281 -52.19 -22.06 -38.89
N GLU A 282 -52.44 -21.64 -40.13
CA GLU A 282 -51.98 -20.35 -40.65
C GLU A 282 -52.74 -19.17 -40.00
N GLY A 283 -52.04 -18.39 -39.16
CA GLY A 283 -52.60 -17.17 -38.58
C GLY A 283 -51.61 -16.35 -37.76
N HIS A 284 -51.80 -15.03 -37.73
CA HIS A 284 -50.95 -14.09 -36.98
C HIS A 284 -50.97 -14.36 -35.45
N SER A 285 -52.08 -14.89 -34.91
CA SER A 285 -52.18 -15.32 -33.51
C SER A 285 -51.24 -16.49 -33.16
N VAL A 286 -50.98 -17.39 -34.12
CA VAL A 286 -50.06 -18.51 -33.95
C VAL A 286 -48.62 -17.99 -33.92
N VAL A 287 -48.27 -17.06 -34.81
CA VAL A 287 -46.96 -16.37 -34.83
C VAL A 287 -46.69 -15.68 -33.49
N ILE A 288 -47.68 -14.95 -32.94
CA ILE A 288 -47.56 -14.30 -31.62
C ILE A 288 -47.33 -15.35 -30.51
N THR A 289 -48.06 -16.45 -30.56
CA THR A 289 -47.94 -17.53 -29.55
C THR A 289 -46.57 -18.22 -29.65
N GLN A 290 -46.05 -18.45 -30.86
CA GLN A 290 -44.71 -18.98 -31.11
C GLN A 290 -43.64 -18.04 -30.57
N ILE A 291 -43.71 -16.74 -30.85
CA ILE A 291 -42.75 -15.75 -30.35
C ILE A 291 -42.81 -15.66 -28.82
N ASN A 292 -44.00 -15.61 -28.21
CA ASN A 292 -44.14 -15.58 -26.76
C ASN A 292 -43.58 -16.85 -26.10
N THR A 293 -43.78 -18.01 -26.72
CA THR A 293 -43.22 -19.28 -26.26
C THR A 293 -41.69 -19.29 -26.38
N GLY A 294 -41.14 -18.77 -27.47
CA GLY A 294 -39.69 -18.58 -27.65
C GLY A 294 -39.09 -17.65 -26.61
N ILE A 295 -39.73 -16.50 -26.35
CA ILE A 295 -39.32 -15.56 -25.29
C ILE A 295 -39.36 -16.24 -23.92
N TRP A 296 -40.37 -17.06 -23.65
CA TRP A 296 -40.46 -17.81 -22.40
C TRP A 296 -39.27 -18.75 -22.21
N TYR A 297 -38.89 -19.53 -23.23
CA TYR A 297 -37.69 -20.37 -23.16
C TYR A 297 -36.41 -19.54 -22.97
N ILE A 298 -36.27 -18.40 -23.65
CA ILE A 298 -35.15 -17.47 -23.46
C ILE A 298 -35.05 -17.03 -22.00
N ILE A 299 -36.18 -16.62 -21.41
CA ILE A 299 -36.24 -16.18 -20.00
C ILE A 299 -35.83 -17.31 -19.07
N GLN A 300 -36.34 -18.53 -19.27
CA GLN A 300 -35.99 -19.68 -18.44
C GLN A 300 -34.50 -20.01 -18.53
N THR A 301 -33.91 -19.95 -19.72
CA THR A 301 -32.46 -20.14 -19.90
C THR A 301 -31.65 -19.07 -19.18
N VAL A 302 -32.02 -17.80 -19.33
CA VAL A 302 -31.34 -16.68 -18.65
C VAL A 302 -31.45 -16.83 -17.14
N GLU A 303 -32.63 -17.13 -16.60
CA GLU A 303 -32.84 -17.32 -15.17
C GLU A 303 -32.04 -18.52 -14.63
N ALA A 304 -32.03 -19.64 -15.33
CA ALA A 304 -31.21 -20.80 -14.98
C ALA A 304 -29.72 -20.45 -14.95
N LEU A 305 -29.22 -19.75 -15.98
CA LEU A 305 -27.83 -19.29 -16.03
C LEU A 305 -27.51 -18.38 -14.85
N ILE A 306 -28.37 -17.41 -14.52
CA ILE A 306 -28.19 -16.51 -13.38
C ILE A 306 -28.13 -17.29 -12.06
N GLN A 307 -29.00 -18.28 -11.87
CA GLN A 307 -29.03 -19.11 -10.67
C GLN A 307 -27.78 -19.98 -10.53
N ILE A 308 -27.34 -20.65 -11.60
CA ILE A 308 -26.15 -21.52 -11.59
C ILE A 308 -24.87 -20.71 -11.36
N THR A 309 -24.79 -19.51 -11.94
CA THR A 309 -23.62 -18.65 -11.82
C THR A 309 -23.67 -17.72 -10.62
N ASN A 310 -24.78 -17.72 -9.87
CA ASN A 310 -25.07 -16.86 -8.73
C ASN A 310 -24.77 -15.37 -9.03
N LEU A 311 -25.18 -14.91 -10.22
CA LEU A 311 -24.92 -13.54 -10.67
C LEU A 311 -26.02 -12.58 -10.18
N GLN A 312 -25.62 -11.37 -9.84
CA GLN A 312 -26.56 -10.28 -9.60
C GLN A 312 -26.85 -9.56 -10.91
N VAL A 313 -28.08 -9.68 -11.40
CA VAL A 313 -28.57 -8.90 -12.54
C VAL A 313 -29.11 -7.55 -12.10
N TYR A 314 -29.07 -6.57 -13.01
CA TYR A 314 -29.53 -5.21 -12.71
C TYR A 314 -31.06 -5.11 -12.74
N TYR A 315 -31.72 -5.88 -13.62
CA TYR A 315 -33.17 -5.90 -13.71
C TYR A 315 -33.69 -7.28 -13.28
N ALA A 316 -34.57 -7.30 -12.27
CA ALA A 316 -35.06 -8.56 -11.74
C ALA A 316 -36.22 -9.08 -12.60
N ILE A 317 -36.09 -10.30 -13.09
CA ILE A 317 -37.20 -11.04 -13.71
C ILE A 317 -38.06 -11.62 -12.59
N ARG A 318 -39.36 -11.31 -12.58
CA ARG A 318 -40.32 -11.82 -11.59
C ARG A 318 -41.52 -12.44 -12.28
N VAL A 319 -41.95 -13.59 -11.78
CA VAL A 319 -43.23 -14.20 -12.14
C VAL A 319 -44.31 -13.64 -11.22
N GLN A 320 -45.23 -12.84 -11.77
CA GLN A 320 -46.38 -12.27 -11.06
C GLN A 320 -47.66 -12.95 -11.57
N GLY A 321 -48.05 -14.06 -10.95
CA GLY A 321 -49.20 -14.84 -11.38
C GLY A 321 -48.99 -15.44 -12.77
N GLU A 322 -49.87 -15.13 -13.72
CA GLU A 322 -49.77 -15.57 -15.13
C GLU A 322 -48.86 -14.67 -15.99
N ARG A 323 -48.29 -13.60 -15.42
CA ARG A 323 -47.47 -12.63 -16.16
C ARG A 323 -46.02 -12.68 -15.71
N VAL A 324 -45.14 -12.64 -16.70
CA VAL A 324 -43.69 -12.52 -16.51
C VAL A 324 -43.33 -11.06 -16.71
N VAL A 325 -42.73 -10.46 -15.70
CA VAL A 325 -42.37 -9.04 -15.73
C VAL A 325 -40.90 -8.84 -15.41
N ILE A 326 -40.32 -7.81 -16.02
CA ILE A 326 -38.99 -7.31 -15.68
C ILE A 326 -39.12 -5.99 -14.90
N GLU A 327 -38.38 -5.87 -13.81
CA GLU A 327 -38.41 -4.72 -12.92
C GLU A 327 -37.23 -3.77 -13.18
N ASP A 328 -37.52 -2.51 -13.45
CA ASP A 328 -36.53 -1.45 -13.61
C ASP A 328 -35.97 -0.96 -12.25
N PHE A 329 -34.86 -0.20 -12.24
CA PHE A 329 -34.25 0.37 -11.03
C PHE A 329 -35.18 1.28 -10.22
N LYS A 330 -36.28 1.75 -10.84
CA LYS A 330 -37.34 2.55 -10.19
C LYS A 330 -38.49 1.71 -9.63
N GLY A 331 -38.40 0.38 -9.66
CA GLY A 331 -39.47 -0.54 -9.23
C GLY A 331 -40.65 -0.62 -10.21
N LYS A 332 -40.48 -0.17 -11.45
CA LYS A 332 -41.51 -0.27 -12.50
C LYS A 332 -41.45 -1.65 -13.15
N CYS A 333 -42.59 -2.32 -13.24
CA CYS A 333 -42.71 -3.64 -13.86
C CYS A 333 -43.18 -3.52 -15.31
N TYR A 334 -42.48 -4.19 -16.22
CA TYR A 334 -42.80 -4.24 -17.65
C TYR A 334 -43.07 -5.68 -18.10
N PRO A 335 -44.14 -5.95 -18.86
CA PRO A 335 -44.47 -7.31 -19.31
C PRO A 335 -43.49 -7.80 -20.37
N LEU A 336 -42.95 -9.00 -20.19
CA LEU A 336 -42.00 -9.63 -21.12
C LEU A 336 -42.67 -10.43 -22.25
N LEU A 337 -43.96 -10.75 -22.11
CA LEU A 337 -44.73 -11.43 -23.15
C LEU A 337 -45.56 -10.40 -23.92
N TYR A 338 -45.62 -10.55 -25.24
CA TYR A 338 -46.36 -9.64 -26.11
C TYR A 338 -47.87 -9.87 -25.96
N ASP A 339 -48.59 -8.79 -25.72
CA ASP A 339 -50.06 -8.75 -25.71
C ASP A 339 -50.56 -7.79 -26.80
N PRO A 340 -51.28 -8.30 -27.83
CA PRO A 340 -51.84 -7.47 -28.89
C PRO A 340 -52.80 -6.39 -28.39
N ALA A 341 -53.50 -6.62 -27.27
CA ALA A 341 -54.45 -5.65 -26.72
C ALA A 341 -53.77 -4.39 -26.17
N SER A 342 -52.49 -4.49 -25.84
CA SER A 342 -51.68 -3.38 -25.30
C SER A 342 -51.06 -2.51 -26.39
N THR A 343 -51.22 -2.90 -27.67
CA THR A 343 -50.62 -2.23 -28.82
C THR A 343 -51.41 -0.98 -29.24
N LYS A 344 -50.71 0.15 -29.39
CA LYS A 344 -51.31 1.44 -29.78
C LYS A 344 -50.82 1.87 -31.16
N LYS A 345 -51.74 2.30 -32.02
CA LYS A 345 -51.41 2.97 -33.28
C LYS A 345 -51.11 4.45 -33.01
N SER A 346 -49.91 4.89 -33.34
CA SER A 346 -49.45 6.29 -33.26
C SER A 346 -49.18 6.82 -34.67
N ASN A 347 -49.01 8.14 -34.78
CA ASN A 347 -48.59 8.81 -36.03
C ASN A 347 -47.20 8.34 -36.53
N GLU A 348 -46.40 7.74 -35.64
CA GLU A 348 -45.09 7.16 -35.95
C GLU A 348 -45.13 5.63 -36.21
N GLY A 349 -46.33 5.03 -36.27
CA GLY A 349 -46.52 3.59 -36.45
C GLY A 349 -47.14 2.88 -35.25
N THR A 350 -47.26 1.56 -35.36
CA THR A 350 -47.78 0.67 -34.31
C THR A 350 -46.69 0.43 -33.25
N LYS A 351 -46.99 0.70 -31.98
CA LYS A 351 -46.02 0.56 -30.87
C LYS A 351 -46.65 -0.12 -29.64
N ASN A 352 -45.89 -0.99 -28.98
CA ASN A 352 -46.19 -1.58 -27.69
C ASN A 352 -45.06 -1.22 -26.72
N GLN A 353 -45.07 0.05 -26.27
CA GLN A 353 -43.99 0.65 -25.50
C GLN A 353 -43.61 -0.12 -24.22
N PRO A 354 -44.56 -0.68 -23.42
CA PRO A 354 -44.21 -1.50 -22.27
C PRO A 354 -43.42 -2.76 -22.63
N PHE A 355 -43.85 -3.47 -23.68
CA PHE A 355 -43.18 -4.69 -24.16
C PHE A 355 -41.81 -4.37 -24.78
N GLU A 356 -41.71 -3.35 -25.64
CA GLU A 356 -40.43 -2.92 -26.23
C GLU A 356 -39.42 -2.53 -25.15
N THR A 357 -39.87 -1.86 -24.09
CA THR A 357 -39.03 -1.55 -22.93
C THR A 357 -38.58 -2.82 -22.22
N ALA A 358 -39.48 -3.78 -22.00
CA ALA A 358 -39.16 -5.04 -21.35
C ALA A 358 -38.09 -5.84 -22.11
N ILE A 359 -38.22 -5.95 -23.43
CA ILE A 359 -37.28 -6.66 -24.31
C ILE A 359 -35.91 -5.98 -24.32
N MET A 360 -35.87 -4.64 -24.33
CA MET A 360 -34.61 -3.90 -24.22
C MET A 360 -33.91 -4.14 -22.87
N LEU A 361 -34.66 -4.19 -21.77
CA LEU A 361 -34.11 -4.50 -20.45
C LEU A 361 -33.59 -5.94 -20.38
N LEU A 362 -34.34 -6.90 -20.94
CA LEU A 362 -33.91 -8.30 -21.02
C LEU A 362 -32.59 -8.44 -21.82
N ASN A 363 -32.45 -7.70 -22.93
CA ASN A 363 -31.22 -7.72 -23.72
C ASN A 363 -30.02 -7.19 -22.92
N LYS A 364 -30.23 -6.14 -22.12
CA LYS A 364 -29.17 -5.61 -21.23
C LYS A 364 -28.74 -6.63 -20.18
N ASP A 365 -29.68 -7.34 -19.57
CA ASP A 365 -29.34 -8.40 -18.61
C ASP A 365 -28.62 -9.56 -19.29
N LEU A 366 -29.02 -9.96 -20.49
CA LEU A 366 -28.34 -11.02 -21.25
C LEU A 366 -26.88 -10.65 -21.54
N LEU A 367 -26.62 -9.42 -22.00
CA LEU A 367 -25.25 -8.93 -22.22
C LEU A 367 -24.44 -8.86 -20.92
N LEU A 368 -25.08 -8.52 -19.80
CA LEU A 368 -24.44 -8.53 -18.48
C LEU A 368 -24.09 -9.95 -18.04
N VAL A 369 -25.00 -10.91 -18.21
CA VAL A 369 -24.75 -12.33 -17.94
C VAL A 369 -23.54 -12.80 -18.74
N LEU A 370 -23.47 -12.44 -20.02
CA LEU A 370 -22.36 -12.78 -20.90
C LEU A 370 -21.02 -12.18 -20.42
N HIS A 371 -21.02 -10.92 -19.99
CA HIS A 371 -19.85 -10.27 -19.39
C HIS A 371 -19.39 -10.96 -18.11
N ASN A 372 -20.33 -11.26 -17.23
CA ASN A 372 -20.07 -11.79 -15.91
C ASN A 372 -19.60 -13.25 -15.98
N VAL A 373 -20.21 -14.07 -16.84
CA VAL A 373 -19.74 -15.44 -17.13
C VAL A 373 -18.31 -15.41 -17.65
N SER A 374 -17.98 -14.50 -18.58
CA SER A 374 -16.61 -14.35 -19.07
C SER A 374 -15.61 -13.96 -17.98
N THR A 375 -16.01 -13.07 -17.09
CA THR A 375 -15.17 -12.61 -15.97
C THR A 375 -14.94 -13.73 -14.96
N LEU A 376 -15.99 -14.51 -14.67
CA LEU A 376 -15.94 -15.66 -13.79
C LEU A 376 -15.01 -16.75 -14.36
N TYR A 377 -15.08 -17.02 -15.67
CA TYR A 377 -14.16 -17.94 -16.34
C TYR A 377 -12.71 -17.45 -16.36
N ARG A 378 -12.48 -16.13 -16.53
CA ARG A 378 -11.14 -15.53 -16.44
C ARG A 378 -10.52 -15.62 -15.06
N ALA A 379 -11.33 -15.62 -14.02
CA ALA A 379 -10.84 -15.87 -12.66
C ALA A 379 -10.30 -17.30 -12.51
N PHE A 380 -10.81 -18.25 -13.31
CA PHE A 380 -10.35 -19.65 -13.32
C PHE A 380 -9.26 -19.94 -14.35
N ASP A 381 -9.18 -19.14 -15.41
CA ASP A 381 -8.16 -19.24 -16.45
C ASP A 381 -7.79 -17.84 -16.96
N PRO A 382 -6.66 -17.27 -16.51
CA PRO A 382 -6.21 -15.96 -16.94
C PRO A 382 -5.94 -15.86 -18.45
N ALA A 383 -5.73 -16.99 -19.14
CA ALA A 383 -5.53 -17.04 -20.58
C ALA A 383 -6.85 -17.01 -21.37
N ALA A 384 -8.01 -17.15 -20.71
CA ALA A 384 -9.30 -17.13 -21.37
C ALA A 384 -9.61 -15.76 -22.01
N ALA A 385 -9.93 -15.79 -23.31
CA ALA A 385 -10.33 -14.61 -24.06
C ALA A 385 -11.66 -14.04 -23.53
N PRO A 386 -11.86 -12.70 -23.57
CA PRO A 386 -13.10 -12.08 -23.15
C PRO A 386 -14.21 -12.36 -24.17
N LEU A 387 -15.36 -12.84 -23.71
CA LEU A 387 -16.48 -13.22 -24.58
C LEU A 387 -17.05 -12.04 -25.39
N LEU A 388 -17.22 -10.87 -24.77
CA LEU A 388 -17.83 -9.72 -25.45
C LEU A 388 -17.03 -9.21 -26.64
N ASN A 389 -15.72 -9.42 -26.67
CA ASN A 389 -14.88 -8.94 -27.78
C ASN A 389 -14.98 -9.85 -29.01
N ASN A 390 -15.58 -11.03 -28.87
CA ASN A 390 -15.70 -12.03 -29.94
C ASN A 390 -17.10 -12.10 -30.55
N ILE A 391 -18.05 -11.31 -30.05
CA ILE A 391 -19.41 -11.21 -30.62
C ILE A 391 -19.42 -10.09 -31.65
N PRO A 392 -19.80 -10.37 -32.92
CA PRO A 392 -19.98 -9.32 -33.91
C PRO A 392 -21.00 -8.28 -33.43
N ILE A 393 -20.69 -6.99 -33.62
CA ILE A 393 -21.54 -5.88 -33.16
C ILE A 393 -22.98 -6.01 -33.72
N ASP A 394 -23.11 -6.56 -34.93
CA ASP A 394 -24.39 -6.77 -35.62
C ASP A 394 -25.26 -7.88 -34.99
N CYS A 395 -24.73 -8.65 -34.04
CA CYS A 395 -25.43 -9.74 -33.36
C CYS A 395 -25.78 -9.44 -31.89
N LEU A 396 -25.50 -8.23 -31.39
CA LEU A 396 -25.73 -7.89 -29.97
C LEU A 396 -27.20 -7.97 -29.56
N ASP A 397 -28.12 -7.76 -30.50
CA ASP A 397 -29.57 -7.83 -30.26
C ASP A 397 -30.18 -9.19 -30.63
N ASN A 398 -29.35 -10.19 -30.93
CA ASN A 398 -29.79 -11.55 -31.23
C ASN A 398 -29.77 -12.42 -29.96
N PHE A 399 -30.94 -12.55 -29.32
CA PHE A 399 -31.10 -13.29 -28.07
C PHE A 399 -30.60 -14.74 -28.17
N LEU A 400 -30.96 -15.45 -29.23
CA LEU A 400 -30.63 -16.87 -29.38
C LEU A 400 -29.16 -17.08 -29.66
N TRP A 401 -28.57 -16.24 -30.52
CA TRP A 401 -27.15 -16.30 -30.79
C TRP A 401 -26.34 -16.04 -29.52
N ASN A 402 -26.70 -15.01 -28.76
CA ASN A 402 -26.02 -14.67 -27.50
C ASN A 402 -26.16 -15.80 -26.46
N LEU A 403 -27.34 -16.39 -26.32
CA LEU A 403 -27.56 -17.54 -25.42
C LEU A 403 -26.80 -18.78 -25.86
N GLN A 404 -26.88 -19.13 -27.15
CA GLN A 404 -26.13 -20.26 -27.71
C GLN A 404 -24.63 -20.06 -27.53
N TYR A 405 -24.13 -18.84 -27.73
CA TYR A 405 -22.72 -18.52 -27.55
C TYR A 405 -22.26 -18.63 -26.09
N VAL A 406 -23.08 -18.19 -25.12
CA VAL A 406 -22.80 -18.38 -23.68
C VAL A 406 -22.82 -19.86 -23.30
N LEU A 407 -23.82 -20.61 -23.76
CA LEU A 407 -23.92 -22.05 -23.50
C LEU A 407 -22.75 -22.80 -24.13
N LEU A 408 -22.36 -22.47 -25.36
CA LEU A 408 -21.17 -23.01 -26.01
C LEU A 408 -19.91 -22.65 -25.23
N TYR A 409 -19.76 -21.42 -24.73
CA TYR A 409 -18.58 -21.06 -23.95
C TYR A 409 -18.47 -21.85 -22.64
N ILE A 410 -19.60 -22.08 -21.97
CA ILE A 410 -19.64 -22.88 -20.74
C ILE A 410 -19.34 -24.36 -21.02
N THR A 411 -19.80 -24.89 -22.16
CA THR A 411 -19.75 -26.32 -22.48
C THR A 411 -18.54 -26.75 -23.33
N ALA A 412 -18.09 -25.89 -24.26
CA ALA A 412 -17.01 -26.15 -25.22
C ALA A 412 -15.60 -25.91 -24.67
N GLY A 413 -15.44 -25.77 -23.35
CA GLY A 413 -14.14 -25.75 -22.69
C GLY A 413 -13.44 -27.11 -22.81
N GLU A 414 -12.87 -27.35 -24.00
CA GLU A 414 -11.83 -28.30 -24.40
C GLU A 414 -11.62 -28.18 -25.92
N VAL A 415 -10.77 -27.23 -26.35
CA VAL A 415 -9.76 -27.44 -27.40
C VAL A 415 -8.49 -26.71 -27.00
#